data_AF-A0A538PFV3-F1
#
_entry.id   AF-A0A538PFV3-F1
#
_cell.length_a   1.000
_cell.length_b   1.000
_cell.length_c   1.000
_cell.angle_alpha   90.00
_cell.angle_beta   90.00
_cell.angle_gamma   90.00
#
_symmetry.space_group_name_H-M   'P 1'
#
loop_
_entity.id
_entity.type
_entity.pdbx_description
1 polymer ?
#
loop_
_entity_poly.entity_id
_entity_poly.type
_entity_poly.pdbx_seq_one_letter_code
_entity_poly.pdbx_strand_id
1 'polypeptide(L)'
;MRMRSLPARSWPLIFVGLVACYEPQLPLGAPCRDSARCPDGQQCIAGACSLADLAPVDASPGSGHERVPPDATSDAAIDAAGDSCQGSATCATAVALGTLSGDTDHQTLSSHGSRGAWLRVRVTENDGSPAGIPLSLRATLTVSGGDFDVVLHVNPDRDVVECTASLGTASSNGNAKQILASWGEEVVANGDDDSRDVSIEIRPVAGACAAGAQWQLLLEGNA
;
A
#
# COMPACT_ATOMS: atom_id res chain seq x y z
N MET A 1 -53.63 16.50 30.79
CA MET A 1 -52.98 16.61 29.46
C MET A 1 -53.37 15.39 28.63
N ARG A 2 -54.10 15.58 27.52
CA ARG A 2 -54.50 14.49 26.61
C ARG A 2 -53.50 14.41 25.46
N MET A 3 -52.73 13.33 25.38
CA MET A 3 -51.87 13.04 24.22
C MET A 3 -52.75 12.59 23.06
N ARG A 4 -52.67 13.32 21.94
CA ARG A 4 -53.33 12.96 20.68
C ARG A 4 -52.40 12.04 19.89
N SER A 5 -52.86 10.81 19.65
CA SER A 5 -52.24 9.85 18.74
C SER A 5 -52.42 10.32 17.29
N LEU A 6 -51.34 10.33 16.51
CA LEU A 6 -51.35 10.62 15.08
C LEU A 6 -51.26 9.30 14.28
N PRO A 7 -51.97 9.19 13.14
CA PRO A 7 -52.04 7.96 12.36
C PRO A 7 -50.77 7.71 11.53
N ALA A 8 -50.30 6.46 11.54
CA ALA A 8 -49.18 5.96 10.76
C ALA A 8 -49.51 6.01 9.26
N ARG A 9 -48.69 6.72 8.48
CA ARG A 9 -48.83 6.88 7.03
C ARG A 9 -47.88 5.89 6.34
N SER A 10 -48.44 4.81 5.82
CA SER A 10 -47.72 3.82 5.01
C SER A 10 -47.33 4.44 3.66
N TRP A 11 -46.04 4.45 3.36
CA TRP A 11 -45.48 4.84 2.06
C TRP A 11 -45.05 3.58 1.30
N PRO A 12 -45.44 3.40 0.03
CA PRO A 12 -44.95 2.28 -0.78
C PRO A 12 -43.49 2.54 -1.18
N LEU A 13 -42.59 1.64 -0.76
CA LEU A 13 -41.22 1.57 -1.22
C LEU A 13 -41.22 1.04 -2.66
N ILE A 14 -41.00 1.93 -3.63
CA ILE A 14 -40.69 1.56 -5.02
C ILE A 14 -39.17 1.39 -5.10
N PHE A 15 -38.71 0.13 -5.09
CA PHE A 15 -37.32 -0.20 -5.39
C PHE A 15 -37.10 -0.17 -6.90
N VAL A 16 -36.45 0.89 -7.39
CA VAL A 16 -35.93 0.97 -8.76
C VAL A 16 -34.55 0.33 -8.77
N GLY A 17 -34.45 -0.90 -9.27
CA GLY A 17 -33.18 -1.60 -9.44
C GLY A 17 -32.40 -1.04 -10.63
N LEU A 18 -31.39 -0.21 -10.37
CA LEU A 18 -30.39 0.17 -11.36
C LEU A 18 -29.31 -0.92 -11.39
N VAL A 19 -29.37 -1.79 -12.40
CA VAL A 19 -28.27 -2.69 -12.72
C VAL A 19 -27.23 -1.86 -13.47
N ALA A 20 -26.30 -1.26 -12.72
CA ALA A 20 -25.12 -0.64 -13.32
C ALA A 20 -24.16 -1.76 -13.73
N CYS A 21 -23.89 -1.87 -15.03
CA CYS A 21 -22.81 -2.71 -15.54
C CYS A 21 -21.48 -2.12 -15.03
N TYR A 22 -20.92 -2.72 -13.98
CA TYR A 22 -19.56 -2.40 -13.54
C TYR A 22 -18.58 -3.05 -14.50
N GLU A 23 -17.88 -2.23 -15.28
CA GLU A 23 -16.79 -2.67 -16.15
C GLU A 23 -15.46 -2.45 -15.42
N PRO A 24 -14.84 -3.51 -14.84
CA PRO A 24 -13.62 -3.37 -14.08
C PRO A 24 -12.47 -2.92 -14.98
N GLN A 25 -11.90 -1.74 -14.70
CA GLN A 25 -10.68 -1.29 -15.36
C GLN A 25 -9.48 -2.06 -14.77
N LEU A 26 -8.89 -2.96 -15.56
CA LEU A 26 -7.66 -3.65 -15.17
C LEU A 26 -6.46 -2.69 -15.23
N PRO A 27 -5.66 -2.55 -14.15
CA PRO A 27 -4.46 -1.74 -14.18
C PRO A 27 -3.40 -2.34 -15.11
N LEU A 28 -2.50 -1.48 -15.64
CA LEU A 28 -1.34 -1.91 -16.42
C LEU A 28 -0.52 -2.95 -15.63
N GLY A 29 -0.10 -4.03 -16.30
CA GLY A 29 0.61 -5.13 -15.65
C GLY A 29 -0.28 -6.20 -15.01
N ALA A 30 -1.61 -6.11 -15.16
CA ALA A 30 -2.51 -7.18 -14.73
C ALA A 30 -2.15 -8.53 -15.39
N PRO A 31 -2.21 -9.65 -14.64
CA PRO A 31 -1.87 -10.96 -15.17
C PRO A 31 -2.89 -11.40 -16.24
N CYS A 32 -2.39 -11.99 -17.32
CA CYS A 32 -3.19 -12.43 -18.46
C CYS A 32 -2.75 -13.80 -18.98
N ARG A 33 -3.67 -14.51 -19.63
CA ARG A 33 -3.41 -15.79 -20.32
C ARG A 33 -3.46 -15.64 -21.84
N ASP A 34 -4.24 -14.67 -22.32
CA ASP A 34 -4.41 -14.29 -23.71
C ASP A 34 -4.73 -12.79 -23.80
N SER A 35 -4.57 -12.21 -24.99
CA SER A 35 -4.80 -10.78 -25.22
C SER A 35 -6.28 -10.38 -25.21
N ALA A 36 -7.22 -11.33 -25.23
CA ALA A 36 -8.66 -11.02 -25.26
C ALA A 36 -9.18 -10.52 -23.90
N ARG A 37 -8.41 -10.71 -22.82
CA ARG A 37 -8.71 -10.20 -21.47
C ARG A 37 -8.01 -8.90 -21.13
N CYS A 38 -7.13 -8.43 -21.99
CA CYS A 38 -6.46 -7.15 -21.76
C CYS A 38 -7.38 -6.00 -22.19
N PRO A 39 -7.29 -4.82 -21.53
CA PRO A 39 -7.99 -3.62 -21.99
C PRO A 39 -7.64 -3.27 -23.44
N ASP A 40 -8.53 -2.53 -24.11
CA ASP A 40 -8.34 -2.11 -25.50
C ASP A 40 -6.96 -1.46 -25.72
N GLY A 41 -6.26 -1.90 -26.77
CA GLY A 41 -4.90 -1.44 -27.11
C GLY A 41 -3.76 -2.14 -26.38
N GLN A 42 -4.05 -3.11 -25.50
CA GLN A 42 -3.04 -3.92 -24.82
C GLN A 42 -2.96 -5.36 -25.37
N GLN A 43 -1.78 -5.96 -25.27
CA GLN A 43 -1.51 -7.36 -25.60
C GLN A 43 -0.93 -8.08 -24.39
N CYS A 44 -1.21 -9.39 -24.30
CA CYS A 44 -0.65 -10.23 -23.27
C CYS A 44 0.79 -10.62 -23.63
N ILE A 45 1.76 -9.96 -23.01
CA ILE A 45 3.20 -10.18 -23.26
C ILE A 45 3.81 -10.74 -21.97
N ALA A 46 4.38 -11.93 -22.05
CA ALA A 46 4.98 -12.64 -20.91
C ALA A 46 4.03 -12.81 -19.70
N GLY A 47 2.72 -12.94 -19.95
CA GLY A 47 1.71 -13.17 -18.92
C GLY A 47 1.22 -11.89 -18.22
N ALA A 48 1.58 -10.70 -18.71
CA ALA A 48 1.03 -9.43 -18.24
C ALA A 48 0.52 -8.58 -19.41
N CYS A 49 -0.56 -7.82 -19.19
CA CYS A 49 -1.08 -6.89 -20.19
C CYS A 49 -0.15 -5.67 -20.33
N SER A 50 0.33 -5.42 -21.56
CA SER A 50 1.21 -4.32 -21.92
C SER A 50 0.73 -3.64 -23.21
N LEU A 51 1.04 -2.36 -23.42
CA LEU A 51 0.66 -1.62 -24.63
C LEU A 51 1.39 -2.20 -25.85
N ALA A 52 0.63 -2.46 -26.92
CA ALA A 52 1.13 -3.19 -28.10
C ALA A 52 2.20 -2.45 -28.92
N ASP A 53 2.35 -1.13 -28.75
CA ASP A 53 3.03 -0.26 -29.72
C ASP A 53 4.18 0.60 -29.18
N LEU A 54 4.72 0.28 -28.01
CA LEU A 54 6.05 0.79 -27.68
C LEU A 54 7.08 -0.10 -28.36
N ALA A 55 7.28 0.14 -29.67
CA ALA A 55 8.42 -0.37 -30.39
C ALA A 55 9.67 -0.18 -29.49
N PRO A 56 10.50 -1.22 -29.29
CA PRO A 56 11.72 -1.06 -28.52
C PRO A 56 12.48 0.12 -29.10
N VAL A 57 12.76 1.12 -28.26
CA VAL A 57 13.63 2.23 -28.63
C VAL A 57 14.96 1.58 -28.99
N ASP A 58 15.18 1.42 -30.29
CA ASP A 58 16.33 0.79 -30.88
C ASP A 58 17.54 1.68 -30.51
N ALA A 59 18.28 1.24 -29.50
CA ALA A 59 19.54 1.85 -29.14
C ALA A 59 20.48 1.68 -30.34
N SER A 60 20.53 2.71 -31.18
CA SER A 60 21.34 2.74 -32.39
C SER A 60 22.78 2.30 -32.07
N PRO A 61 23.34 1.32 -32.80
CA PRO A 61 24.76 1.00 -32.68
C PRO A 61 25.56 2.15 -33.28
N GLY A 62 25.95 3.10 -32.43
CA GLY A 62 26.89 4.17 -32.76
C GLY A 62 28.30 3.59 -32.95
N SER A 63 28.58 3.09 -34.15
CA SER A 63 29.93 2.77 -34.61
C SER A 63 30.70 4.07 -34.88
N GLY A 64 31.31 4.64 -33.84
CA GLY A 64 32.23 5.78 -33.90
C GLY A 64 33.56 5.39 -33.27
N HIS A 65 34.50 4.98 -34.12
CA HIS A 65 35.84 4.52 -33.75
C HIS A 65 36.75 5.73 -33.53
N GLU A 66 36.79 6.29 -32.32
CA GLU A 66 37.78 7.30 -31.94
C GLU A 66 38.86 6.65 -31.08
N ARG A 67 40.10 6.65 -31.60
CA ARG A 67 41.29 6.09 -30.93
C ARG A 67 41.68 6.98 -29.76
N VAL A 68 41.20 6.63 -28.57
CA VAL A 68 41.71 7.15 -27.30
C VAL A 68 43.01 6.40 -26.94
N PRO A 69 44.07 7.10 -26.49
CA PRO A 69 45.35 6.48 -26.11
C PRO A 69 45.19 5.49 -24.93
N PRO A 70 46.12 4.53 -24.78
CA PRO A 70 46.07 3.53 -23.72
C PRO A 70 46.45 4.16 -22.37
N ASP A 71 45.45 4.71 -21.68
CA ASP A 71 45.60 5.06 -20.27
C ASP A 71 45.41 3.82 -19.40
N ALA A 72 46.32 3.69 -18.43
CA ALA A 72 46.52 2.53 -17.59
C ALA A 72 45.22 2.03 -16.94
N THR A 73 44.91 0.76 -17.19
CA THR A 73 43.82 -0.01 -16.59
C THR A 73 44.07 -0.20 -15.09
N SER A 74 43.73 0.81 -14.30
CA SER A 74 43.35 0.61 -12.91
C SER A 74 41.97 -0.03 -12.94
N ASP A 75 41.93 -1.36 -13.05
CA ASP A 75 40.75 -2.18 -12.73
C ASP A 75 40.49 -2.05 -11.23
N ALA A 76 40.01 -0.87 -10.82
CA ALA A 76 39.32 -0.74 -9.55
C ALA A 76 38.15 -1.70 -9.67
N ALA A 77 38.19 -2.77 -8.87
CA ALA A 77 37.08 -3.69 -8.73
C ALA A 77 35.83 -2.82 -8.59
N ILE A 78 34.95 -2.88 -9.58
CA ILE A 78 33.60 -2.37 -9.42
C ILE A 78 33.04 -3.29 -8.36
N ASP A 79 33.13 -2.85 -7.10
CA ASP A 79 32.47 -3.49 -5.97
C ASP A 79 31.03 -3.62 -6.41
N ALA A 80 30.67 -4.83 -6.83
CA ALA A 80 29.34 -5.14 -7.31
C ALA A 80 28.42 -4.68 -6.19
N ALA A 81 27.69 -3.59 -6.43
CA ALA A 81 26.89 -2.90 -5.43
C ALA A 81 26.09 -3.99 -4.73
N GLY A 82 26.52 -4.34 -3.51
CA GLY A 82 26.07 -5.56 -2.85
C GLY A 82 24.56 -5.48 -2.82
N ASP A 83 23.90 -6.49 -3.40
CA ASP A 83 22.46 -6.50 -3.63
C ASP A 83 21.75 -6.01 -2.37
N SER A 84 21.35 -4.74 -2.39
CA SER A 84 20.89 -4.12 -1.16
C SER A 84 19.53 -4.73 -0.91
N CYS A 85 19.41 -5.37 0.24
CA CYS A 85 18.17 -5.96 0.74
C CYS A 85 17.06 -4.88 0.96
N GLN A 86 17.38 -3.62 0.67
CA GLN A 86 16.49 -2.47 0.70
C GLN A 86 15.76 -2.32 -0.63
N GLY A 87 14.49 -1.98 -0.57
CA GLY A 87 13.75 -1.50 -1.74
C GLY A 87 14.26 -0.12 -2.17
N SER A 88 13.96 0.25 -3.41
CA SER A 88 14.29 1.58 -3.96
C SER A 88 13.31 2.68 -3.51
N ALA A 89 12.14 2.29 -2.98
CA ALA A 89 11.14 3.24 -2.51
C ALA A 89 11.60 3.93 -1.22
N THR A 90 11.30 5.21 -1.11
CA THR A 90 11.41 6.00 0.13
C THR A 90 10.01 6.27 0.68
N CYS A 91 9.91 6.82 1.89
CA CYS A 91 8.62 7.27 2.44
C CYS A 91 7.85 8.21 1.50
N ALA A 92 8.53 9.18 0.87
CA ALA A 92 7.91 10.14 -0.04
C ALA A 92 7.37 9.48 -1.32
N THR A 93 7.98 8.36 -1.73
CA THR A 93 7.61 7.59 -2.93
C THR A 93 7.00 6.24 -2.55
N ALA A 94 6.40 6.14 -1.36
CA ALA A 94 5.83 4.89 -0.85
C ALA A 94 4.72 4.38 -1.77
N VAL A 95 4.60 3.06 -1.89
CA VAL A 95 3.55 2.44 -2.71
C VAL A 95 2.20 2.61 -2.02
N ALA A 96 1.26 3.28 -2.66
CA ALA A 96 -0.09 3.44 -2.14
C ALA A 96 -0.87 2.13 -2.25
N LEU A 97 -1.35 1.61 -1.12
CA LEU A 97 -2.13 0.37 -1.05
C LEU A 97 -3.64 0.60 -1.21
N GLY A 98 -4.12 1.81 -0.92
CA GLY A 98 -5.53 2.18 -0.97
C GLY A 98 -6.00 2.87 0.30
N THR A 99 -7.29 2.75 0.57
CA THR A 99 -7.99 3.36 1.70
C THR A 99 -8.68 2.29 2.53
N LEU A 100 -8.71 2.49 3.85
CA LEU A 100 -9.50 1.69 4.80
C LEU A 100 -10.16 2.61 5.85
N SER A 101 -11.31 2.24 6.38
CA SER A 101 -11.91 2.97 7.52
C SER A 101 -11.21 2.60 8.82
N GLY A 102 -10.92 3.60 9.66
CA GLY A 102 -10.27 3.40 10.97
C GLY A 102 -11.23 3.22 12.14
N ASP A 103 -12.50 3.56 11.97
CA ASP A 103 -13.53 3.68 13.02
C ASP A 103 -14.82 2.90 12.68
N THR A 104 -15.00 2.51 11.42
CA THR A 104 -16.14 1.72 10.96
C THR A 104 -15.67 0.49 10.19
N ASP A 105 -16.55 -0.51 10.12
CA ASP A 105 -16.28 -1.80 9.47
C ASP A 105 -15.00 -2.48 10.01
N HIS A 106 -14.51 -3.52 9.33
CA HIS A 106 -13.22 -4.17 9.61
C HIS A 106 -12.51 -4.42 8.27
N GLN A 107 -12.33 -3.35 7.51
CA GLN A 107 -11.75 -3.43 6.17
C GLN A 107 -10.30 -3.88 6.22
N THR A 108 -9.89 -4.67 5.23
CA THR A 108 -8.53 -5.19 5.15
C THR A 108 -7.85 -4.86 3.84
N LEU A 109 -6.54 -4.60 3.90
CA LEU A 109 -5.65 -4.47 2.76
C LEU A 109 -4.46 -5.41 2.96
N SER A 110 -3.90 -5.94 1.88
CA SER A 110 -2.74 -6.83 1.96
C SER A 110 -1.67 -6.49 0.95
N SER A 111 -0.41 -6.70 1.32
CA SER A 111 0.76 -6.56 0.46
C SER A 111 1.76 -7.68 0.74
N HIS A 112 2.67 -7.95 -0.20
CA HIS A 112 3.71 -8.96 -0.04
C HIS A 112 5.00 -8.50 -0.74
N GLY A 113 6.12 -9.07 -0.33
CA GLY A 113 7.42 -8.78 -0.94
C GLY A 113 8.53 -9.67 -0.41
N SER A 114 9.75 -9.41 -0.85
CA SER A 114 10.96 -10.16 -0.48
C SER A 114 12.13 -9.27 -0.02
N ARG A 115 11.93 -7.95 -0.03
CA ARG A 115 12.92 -6.92 0.32
C ARG A 115 12.28 -5.87 1.22
N GLY A 116 13.09 -4.97 1.78
CA GLY A 116 12.55 -3.80 2.47
C GLY A 116 11.62 -2.98 1.56
N ALA A 117 10.62 -2.34 2.14
CA ALA A 117 9.62 -1.60 1.38
C ALA A 117 9.05 -0.42 2.18
N TRP A 118 8.64 0.62 1.46
CA TRP A 118 7.82 1.71 1.96
C TRP A 118 6.43 1.62 1.32
N LEU A 119 5.41 1.51 2.15
CA LEU A 119 4.01 1.41 1.75
C LEU A 119 3.22 2.57 2.39
N ARG A 120 2.12 2.97 1.79
CA ARG A 120 1.23 4.01 2.32
C ARG A 120 -0.21 3.56 2.24
N VAL A 121 -0.98 3.81 3.29
CA VAL A 121 -2.43 3.59 3.33
C VAL A 121 -3.11 4.85 3.84
N ARG A 122 -4.28 5.17 3.28
CA ARG A 122 -5.17 6.19 3.83
C ARG A 122 -6.11 5.53 4.82
N VAL A 123 -6.12 6.00 6.07
CA VAL A 123 -7.09 5.56 7.08
C VAL A 123 -8.09 6.67 7.27
N THR A 124 -9.37 6.39 7.05
CA THR A 124 -10.44 7.41 7.07
C THR A 124 -11.33 7.30 8.27
N GLU A 125 -11.76 8.47 8.76
CA GLU A 125 -12.89 8.61 9.65
C GLU A 125 -14.19 8.59 8.84
N ASN A 126 -15.03 7.62 9.15
CA ASN A 126 -16.30 7.38 8.47
C ASN A 126 -17.50 7.46 9.42
N ASP A 127 -17.28 7.38 10.73
CA ASP A 127 -18.33 7.55 11.73
C ASP A 127 -18.52 9.03 12.08
N GLY A 128 -19.59 9.64 11.56
CA GLY A 128 -19.96 11.02 11.90
C GLY A 128 -20.80 11.13 13.18
N SER A 129 -20.69 10.19 14.12
CA SER A 129 -21.54 10.18 15.31
C SER A 129 -21.08 11.19 16.36
N PRO A 130 -21.97 11.69 17.25
CA PRO A 130 -21.58 12.68 18.26
C PRO A 130 -20.70 12.09 19.38
N ALA A 131 -20.61 10.76 19.47
CA ALA A 131 -19.71 10.07 20.36
C ALA A 131 -18.49 9.70 19.52
N GLY A 132 -17.41 10.45 19.65
CA GLY A 132 -16.19 10.21 18.86
C GLY A 132 -15.69 8.78 19.01
N ILE A 133 -15.30 8.17 17.89
CA ILE A 133 -14.67 6.85 17.86
C ILE A 133 -13.22 7.06 17.45
N PRO A 134 -12.24 6.64 18.27
CA PRO A 134 -10.85 6.72 17.87
C PRO A 134 -10.60 5.85 16.65
N LEU A 135 -9.84 6.37 15.70
CA LEU A 135 -9.35 5.59 14.58
C LEU A 135 -8.35 4.55 15.09
N SER A 136 -8.41 3.34 14.56
CA SER A 136 -7.41 2.31 14.80
C SER A 136 -6.98 1.60 13.53
N LEU A 137 -5.72 1.17 13.54
CA LEU A 137 -5.09 0.39 12.50
C LEU A 137 -4.27 -0.73 13.15
N ARG A 138 -4.53 -1.96 12.71
CA ARG A 138 -3.69 -3.12 13.02
C ARG A 138 -2.88 -3.50 11.80
N ALA A 139 -1.56 -3.60 11.99
CA ALA A 139 -0.64 -4.15 11.01
C ALA A 139 -0.11 -5.50 11.49
N THR A 140 -0.29 -6.54 10.69
CA THR A 140 0.21 -7.89 10.94
C THR A 140 1.18 -8.28 9.83
N LEU A 141 2.45 -8.43 10.19
CA LEU A 141 3.52 -8.88 9.29
C LEU A 141 3.79 -10.37 9.52
N THR A 142 3.61 -11.19 8.49
CA THR A 142 4.01 -12.60 8.47
C THR A 142 5.26 -12.75 7.61
N VAL A 143 6.25 -13.49 8.08
CA VAL A 143 7.57 -13.63 7.44
C VAL A 143 7.92 -15.10 7.24
N SER A 144 8.56 -15.42 6.11
CA SER A 144 9.13 -16.74 5.82
C SER A 144 10.51 -16.61 5.18
N GLY A 145 11.48 -17.42 5.62
CA GLY A 145 12.81 -17.48 4.99
C GLY A 145 13.73 -16.29 5.25
N GLY A 146 13.36 -15.40 6.17
CA GLY A 146 14.13 -14.21 6.55
C GLY A 146 13.60 -13.60 7.85
N ASP A 147 14.04 -12.38 8.17
CA ASP A 147 13.55 -11.61 9.32
C ASP A 147 13.30 -10.14 8.93
N PHE A 148 12.07 -9.69 9.05
CA PHE A 148 11.67 -8.33 8.68
C PHE A 148 10.95 -7.69 9.85
N ASP A 149 11.28 -6.45 10.15
CA ASP A 149 10.55 -5.60 11.07
C ASP A 149 9.50 -4.79 10.31
N VAL A 150 8.46 -4.39 11.04
CA VAL A 150 7.49 -3.40 10.57
C VAL A 150 7.51 -2.19 11.50
N VAL A 151 7.42 -1.00 10.92
CA VAL A 151 7.27 0.28 11.62
C VAL A 151 6.08 1.01 11.03
N LEU A 152 5.24 1.59 11.89
CA LEU A 152 4.17 2.49 11.49
C LEU A 152 4.56 3.93 11.82
N HIS A 153 4.46 4.81 10.84
CA HIS A 153 4.67 6.24 10.96
C HIS A 153 3.37 6.97 10.65
N VAL A 154 2.92 7.80 11.58
CA VAL A 154 1.72 8.63 11.42
C VAL A 154 1.86 9.87 12.28
N ASN A 155 1.40 11.00 11.75
CA ASN A 155 1.27 12.22 12.52
C ASN A 155 -0.17 12.29 13.07
N PRO A 156 -0.39 12.12 14.39
CA PRO A 156 -1.75 12.10 14.92
C PRO A 156 -2.45 13.46 14.78
N ASP A 157 -1.68 14.54 14.83
CA ASP A 157 -2.21 15.91 14.90
C ASP A 157 -2.46 16.54 13.51
N ARG A 158 -1.89 15.97 12.44
CA ARG A 158 -1.93 16.58 11.11
C ARG A 158 -2.05 15.53 10.02
N ASP A 159 -2.92 15.81 9.06
CA ASP A 159 -3.02 15.02 7.84
C ASP A 159 -1.87 15.33 6.85
N VAL A 160 -0.72 14.72 7.12
CA VAL A 160 0.49 14.81 6.31
C VAL A 160 1.18 13.45 6.25
N VAL A 161 1.91 13.19 5.16
CA VAL A 161 2.77 12.01 5.06
C VAL A 161 3.89 12.11 6.10
N GLU A 162 3.86 11.23 7.11
CA GLU A 162 4.87 11.15 8.17
C GLU A 162 5.89 10.05 7.87
N CYS A 163 7.16 10.33 8.13
CA CYS A 163 8.29 9.47 7.77
C CYS A 163 9.29 9.23 8.91
N THR A 164 9.11 9.93 10.03
CA THR A 164 10.09 10.02 11.11
C THR A 164 9.48 9.74 12.47
N ALA A 165 8.24 10.20 12.72
CA ALA A 165 7.53 9.93 13.95
C ALA A 165 6.87 8.54 13.87
N SER A 166 7.50 7.56 14.52
CA SER A 166 6.93 6.22 14.63
C SER A 166 5.85 6.17 15.71
N LEU A 167 4.66 5.69 15.38
CA LEU A 167 3.60 5.39 16.35
C LEU A 167 3.74 3.97 16.93
N GLY A 168 4.44 3.08 16.23
CA GLY A 168 4.73 1.73 16.70
C GLY A 168 5.82 1.03 15.91
N THR A 169 6.46 0.05 16.54
CA THR A 169 7.44 -0.83 15.92
C THR A 169 7.26 -2.24 16.46
N ALA A 170 7.28 -3.23 15.56
CA ALA A 170 7.36 -4.63 15.94
C ALA A 170 8.66 -5.22 15.37
N SER A 171 9.62 -5.43 16.27
CA SER A 171 10.99 -5.89 15.95
C SER A 171 11.38 -7.16 16.69
N SER A 172 10.41 -7.94 17.17
CA SER A 172 10.68 -9.21 17.86
C SER A 172 11.08 -10.31 16.87
N ASN A 173 11.97 -11.20 17.28
CA ASN A 173 12.29 -12.41 16.52
C ASN A 173 11.04 -13.28 16.39
N GLY A 174 10.69 -13.70 15.17
CA GLY A 174 9.54 -14.57 14.93
C GLY A 174 8.92 -14.36 13.55
N ASN A 175 8.08 -15.31 13.13
CA ASN A 175 7.46 -15.32 11.81
C ASN A 175 6.19 -14.47 11.74
N ALA A 176 5.71 -13.92 12.86
CA ALA A 176 4.53 -13.07 12.92
C ALA A 176 4.80 -11.90 13.88
N LYS A 177 4.54 -10.69 13.41
CA LYS A 177 4.72 -9.44 14.15
C LYS A 177 3.45 -8.61 14.03
N GLN A 178 3.04 -7.94 15.09
CA GLN A 178 1.81 -7.15 15.10
C GLN A 178 2.04 -5.79 15.76
N ILE A 179 1.46 -4.75 15.16
CA ILE A 179 1.36 -3.41 15.74
C ILE A 179 -0.13 -3.04 15.76
N LEU A 180 -0.59 -2.51 16.89
CA LEU A 180 -1.88 -1.83 16.98
C LEU A 180 -1.59 -0.34 17.23
N ALA A 181 -2.15 0.50 16.39
CA ALA A 181 -2.05 1.96 16.45
C ALA A 181 -3.46 2.53 16.58
N SER A 182 -3.60 3.61 17.35
CA SER A 182 -4.85 4.35 17.46
C SER A 182 -4.58 5.84 17.63
N TRP A 183 -5.43 6.68 17.05
CA TRP A 183 -5.37 8.14 17.10
C TRP A 183 -6.76 8.75 16.85
N GLY A 184 -6.84 10.08 16.90
CA GLY A 184 -8.10 10.81 16.74
C GLY A 184 -8.81 10.99 18.08
N GLU A 185 -10.13 11.05 18.02
CA GLU A 185 -10.99 11.44 19.15
C GLU A 185 -11.00 10.40 20.30
N GLU A 186 -10.93 10.87 21.55
CA GLU A 186 -11.06 9.98 22.71
C GLU A 186 -12.51 9.73 23.13
N VAL A 187 -13.29 10.79 23.41
CA VAL A 187 -14.63 10.68 24.03
C VAL A 187 -15.68 11.61 23.44
N VAL A 188 -15.29 12.79 22.95
CA VAL A 188 -16.22 13.80 22.45
C VAL A 188 -15.77 14.19 21.05
N ALA A 189 -16.72 14.12 20.11
CA ALA A 189 -16.42 14.51 18.75
C ALA A 189 -16.10 16.01 18.67
N ASN A 190 -14.95 16.36 18.12
CA ASN A 190 -14.61 17.73 17.74
C ASN A 190 -15.24 18.08 16.37
N GLY A 191 -15.66 17.06 15.60
CA GLY A 191 -16.25 17.21 14.27
C GLY A 191 -15.24 17.59 13.18
N ASP A 192 -13.95 17.45 13.47
CA ASP A 192 -12.85 17.59 12.52
C ASP A 192 -12.58 16.23 11.86
N ASP A 193 -12.06 16.23 10.63
CA ASP A 193 -11.67 15.00 9.93
C ASP A 193 -10.31 14.50 10.45
N ASP A 194 -10.33 13.40 11.19
CA ASP A 194 -9.16 12.74 11.74
C ASP A 194 -8.52 11.71 10.80
N SER A 195 -8.96 11.64 9.54
CA SER A 195 -8.32 10.82 8.51
C SER A 195 -6.83 11.14 8.38
N ARG A 196 -5.99 10.11 8.25
CA ARG A 196 -4.52 10.26 8.10
C ARG A 196 -3.94 9.33 7.05
N ASP A 197 -2.87 9.80 6.41
CA ASP A 197 -1.94 8.92 5.72
C ASP A 197 -1.01 8.21 6.74
N VAL A 198 -0.97 6.89 6.69
CA VAL A 198 -0.04 6.07 7.48
C VAL A 198 1.04 5.52 6.56
N SER A 199 2.29 5.86 6.85
CA SER A 199 3.45 5.30 6.18
C SER A 199 3.93 4.06 6.92
N ILE A 200 4.20 2.99 6.17
CA ILE A 200 4.58 1.69 6.71
C ILE A 200 5.96 1.34 6.14
N GLU A 201 6.90 1.07 7.02
CA GLU A 201 8.26 0.69 6.66
C GLU A 201 8.47 -0.79 7.00
N ILE A 202 8.73 -1.60 5.98
CA ILE A 202 9.20 -2.99 6.14
C ILE A 202 10.72 -2.96 6.08
N ARG A 203 11.38 -3.27 7.20
CA ARG A 203 12.84 -3.23 7.32
C ARG A 203 13.41 -4.62 7.42
N PRO A 204 14.27 -5.05 6.49
CA PRO A 204 15.00 -6.30 6.67
C PRO A 204 16.01 -6.16 7.81
N VAL A 205 16.07 -7.19 8.67
CA VAL A 205 17.17 -7.35 9.62
C VAL A 205 18.43 -7.78 8.85
N ALA A 206 19.63 -7.54 9.39
CA ALA A 206 20.87 -7.93 8.71
C ALA A 206 20.86 -9.44 8.36
N GLY A 207 21.07 -9.76 7.08
CA GLY A 207 21.02 -11.13 6.55
C GLY A 207 19.62 -11.65 6.18
N ALA A 208 18.57 -10.83 6.31
CA ALA A 208 17.19 -11.26 6.09
C ALA A 208 16.82 -11.55 4.64
N CYS A 209 17.46 -10.93 3.65
CA CYS A 209 17.15 -11.20 2.23
C CYS A 209 17.91 -12.40 1.66
N ALA A 210 17.99 -13.49 2.43
CA ALA A 210 18.44 -14.76 1.86
C ALA A 210 17.51 -15.17 0.70
N ALA A 211 18.01 -16.00 -0.22
CA ALA A 211 17.18 -16.55 -1.28
C ALA A 211 15.96 -17.28 -0.68
N GLY A 212 14.75 -16.85 -1.05
CA GLY A 212 13.49 -17.37 -0.52
C GLY A 212 12.90 -16.59 0.66
N ALA A 213 13.53 -15.51 1.10
CA ALA A 213 12.93 -14.58 2.06
C ALA A 213 11.71 -13.90 1.46
N GLN A 214 10.59 -13.96 2.18
CA GLN A 214 9.33 -13.34 1.82
C GLN A 214 8.63 -12.80 3.07
N TRP A 215 7.81 -11.79 2.86
CA TRP A 215 6.90 -11.27 3.86
C TRP A 215 5.53 -11.01 3.25
N GLN A 216 4.52 -11.06 4.10
CA GLN A 216 3.15 -10.69 3.83
C GLN A 216 2.69 -9.72 4.92
N LEU A 217 2.20 -8.56 4.51
CA LEU A 217 1.59 -7.57 5.38
C LEU A 217 0.08 -7.62 5.21
N LEU A 218 -0.64 -7.73 6.32
CA LEU A 218 -2.07 -7.55 6.41
C LEU A 218 -2.34 -6.29 7.25
N LEU A 219 -3.17 -5.40 6.74
CA LEU A 219 -3.66 -4.21 7.41
C LEU A 219 -5.14 -4.38 7.68
N GLU A 220 -5.60 -4.00 8.87
CA GLU A 220 -7.00 -4.00 9.25
C GLU A 220 -7.35 -2.68 9.95
N GLY A 221 -8.42 -2.04 9.49
CA GLY A 221 -8.98 -0.86 10.15
C GLY A 221 -9.98 -1.21 11.24
N ASN A 222 -10.17 -0.30 12.20
CA ASN A 222 -11.09 -0.47 13.33
C ASN A 222 -10.86 -1.81 14.07
N ALA A 223 -9.59 -2.06 14.34
CA ALA A 223 -9.04 -3.30 14.85
C ALA A 223 -8.79 -3.29 16.36
#